data_AF-A0A4V1F635-F1
#
_entry.id   AF-A0A4V1F635-F1
#
_cell.length_a   1.000
_cell.length_b   1.000
_cell.length_c   1.000
_cell.angle_alpha   90.00
_cell.angle_beta   90.00
_cell.angle_gamma   90.00
#
_symmetry.space_group_name_H-M   'P 1'
#
loop_
_entity.id
_entity.type
_entity.pdbx_description
1 polymer ?
#
loop_
_entity_poly.entity_id
_entity_poly.type
_entity_poly.pdbx_seq_one_letter_code
_entity_poly.pdbx_strand_id
1 'polypeptide(L)'
;MRVMGVNAVFHDPAAAVVVDGRVVAAAEEERFNRRKHGKRPYAFSTWELPEQAMRWCLAEAGITAADLDAVTYSYDPGLVEPDLAGTEQDWEFLRTLYAERFPRFLTTALPGVDPSVVRFLPHHLAHAASAALASPHRDCAVLVADGRGESTSYLAGEFRDGKFTPLASQRLPHSLGLMYEELTEHLGFARSSDEYKVMALGAYGTPRLLPEFERLVTTTGHGTFRVAPIDWASLAPRRRPEEPWSPAHADLACSAQRRLEDVLLELAGWLHARTGHPLLTLAGGVALNCVANTRLHAEGPYDEVWVQPASGDAGTALGGALLAAAELGDTPRPRPGYDLGRGWTDAELEHALLAAAVPYERPPDIAETVAEALAQDRIVGWFQGRAEFGPRALGRRSLLAHPTPAANIDRLNAVKGREQFRPVAPMVAADRAAEVFGRGPVPSPYMLFVHDVAPDWQDRLAAVTHVDGTARVQTVDPRTEPLVSRMLAAFERRTGVPVVVNTSFNTAGRPMVDSPRDALECFGSAPIDLLALGPYAVRRPT
;
A
#
# COMPACT_ATOMS: atom_id res chain seq x y z
N MET A 1 -11.23 -0.52 -25.28
CA MET A 1 -9.83 -0.13 -25.60
C MET A 1 -8.85 -0.96 -24.77
N ARG A 2 -7.60 -1.13 -25.24
CA ARG A 2 -6.51 -1.87 -24.58
C ARG A 2 -5.43 -0.88 -24.15
N VAL A 3 -5.37 -0.59 -22.86
CA VAL A 3 -4.50 0.46 -22.32
C VAL A 3 -3.56 -0.16 -21.28
N MET A 4 -2.28 0.16 -21.41
CA MET A 4 -1.29 -0.12 -20.37
C MET A 4 -0.91 1.16 -19.65
N GLY A 5 -0.91 1.15 -18.33
CA GLY A 5 -0.31 2.21 -17.53
C GLY A 5 0.98 1.75 -16.88
N VAL A 6 1.94 2.67 -16.80
CA VAL A 6 3.31 2.41 -16.35
C VAL A 6 3.72 3.49 -15.36
N ASN A 7 4.13 3.06 -14.17
CA ASN A 7 4.87 3.87 -13.22
C ASN A 7 6.34 3.43 -13.23
N ALA A 8 7.27 4.39 -13.36
CA ALA A 8 8.69 4.09 -13.24
C ALA A 8 9.57 5.27 -12.84
N VAL A 9 9.03 6.46 -12.54
CA VAL A 9 9.93 7.63 -12.36
C VAL A 9 10.69 7.59 -11.06
N PHE A 10 10.00 7.34 -9.95
CA PHE A 10 10.58 7.30 -8.61
C PHE A 10 10.79 5.84 -8.17
N HIS A 11 10.12 5.43 -7.09
CA HIS A 11 10.12 4.08 -6.56
C HIS A 11 8.81 3.36 -6.95
N ASP A 12 8.66 2.12 -6.49
CA ASP A 12 7.50 1.26 -6.73
C ASP A 12 7.09 1.17 -8.23
N PRO A 13 8.04 0.86 -9.14
CA PRO A 13 7.73 0.74 -10.55
C PRO A 13 6.70 -0.39 -10.76
N ALA A 14 5.68 -0.11 -11.54
CA ALA A 14 4.51 -0.97 -11.68
C ALA A 14 3.88 -0.84 -13.07
N ALA A 15 3.15 -1.86 -13.47
CA ALA A 15 2.35 -1.87 -14.68
C ALA A 15 0.91 -2.31 -14.38
N ALA A 16 -0.04 -1.76 -15.10
CA ALA A 16 -1.44 -2.18 -15.09
C ALA A 16 -2.01 -2.23 -16.50
N VAL A 17 -2.88 -3.19 -16.78
CA VAL A 17 -3.56 -3.34 -18.07
C VAL A 17 -5.07 -3.30 -17.87
N VAL A 18 -5.71 -2.43 -18.65
CA VAL A 18 -7.16 -2.25 -18.73
C VAL A 18 -7.60 -2.63 -20.14
N VAL A 19 -8.64 -3.48 -20.23
CA VAL A 19 -9.26 -3.89 -21.50
C VAL A 19 -10.75 -3.62 -21.43
N ASP A 20 -11.26 -2.79 -22.34
CA ASP A 20 -12.67 -2.40 -22.45
C ASP A 20 -13.25 -1.87 -21.12
N GLY A 21 -12.50 -0.95 -20.51
CA GLY A 21 -12.79 -0.36 -19.21
C GLY A 21 -12.64 -1.30 -18.00
N ARG A 22 -12.19 -2.54 -18.17
CA ARG A 22 -12.01 -3.52 -17.08
C ARG A 22 -10.54 -3.68 -16.71
N VAL A 23 -10.22 -3.62 -15.42
CA VAL A 23 -8.89 -3.93 -14.90
C VAL A 23 -8.63 -5.44 -15.02
N VAL A 24 -7.66 -5.82 -15.85
CA VAL A 24 -7.32 -7.23 -16.08
C VAL A 24 -6.19 -7.68 -15.15
N ALA A 25 -5.13 -6.86 -15.07
CA ALA A 25 -3.92 -7.15 -14.32
C ALA A 25 -3.27 -5.86 -13.82
N ALA A 26 -2.63 -5.93 -12.65
CA ALA A 26 -1.73 -4.90 -12.15
C ALA A 26 -0.67 -5.56 -11.26
N ALA A 27 0.58 -5.18 -11.42
CA ALA A 27 1.67 -5.74 -10.62
C ALA A 27 2.82 -4.76 -10.43
N GLU A 28 3.46 -4.88 -9.26
CA GLU A 28 4.67 -4.14 -8.90
C GLU A 28 5.91 -4.95 -9.32
N GLU A 29 6.91 -4.30 -9.89
CA GLU A 29 8.14 -4.95 -10.37
C GLU A 29 8.90 -5.65 -9.23
N GLU A 30 8.76 -5.14 -7.99
CA GLU A 30 9.39 -5.76 -6.81
C GLU A 30 8.97 -7.22 -6.60
N ARG A 31 7.76 -7.58 -7.02
CA ARG A 31 7.23 -8.94 -6.93
C ARG A 31 8.01 -9.90 -7.85
N PHE A 32 8.61 -9.39 -8.92
CA PHE A 32 9.38 -10.16 -9.90
C PHE A 32 10.87 -10.09 -9.65
N ASN A 33 11.44 -8.88 -9.57
CA ASN A 33 12.89 -8.69 -9.45
C ASN A 33 13.42 -8.94 -8.02
N ARG A 34 12.51 -9.09 -7.05
CA ARG A 34 12.79 -9.38 -5.63
C ARG A 34 13.62 -8.31 -4.92
N ARG A 35 13.69 -7.10 -5.49
CA ARG A 35 14.26 -5.87 -4.90
C ARG A 35 13.10 -5.07 -4.32
N LYS A 36 13.09 -4.86 -3.00
CA LYS A 36 12.05 -4.08 -2.32
C LYS A 36 11.97 -2.67 -2.93
N HIS A 37 10.77 -2.19 -3.19
CA HIS A 37 10.43 -0.97 -3.94
C HIS A 37 10.77 -0.99 -5.43
N GLY A 38 11.18 -2.15 -5.96
CA GLY A 38 11.62 -2.37 -7.34
C GLY A 38 13.01 -1.78 -7.63
N LYS A 39 13.24 -0.55 -7.16
CA LYS A 39 14.49 0.22 -7.23
C LYS A 39 14.52 1.30 -6.16
N ARG A 40 15.68 1.92 -5.97
CA ARG A 40 15.81 3.14 -5.14
C ARG A 40 15.40 4.35 -5.99
N PRO A 41 14.74 5.38 -5.42
CA PRO A 41 14.19 6.50 -6.18
C PRO A 41 15.25 7.53 -6.64
N TYR A 42 16.48 7.12 -6.96
CA TYR A 42 17.51 8.04 -7.46
C TYR A 42 17.16 8.54 -8.86
N ALA A 43 17.54 9.78 -9.20
CA ALA A 43 17.33 10.34 -10.53
C ALA A 43 17.86 9.44 -11.68
N PHE A 44 19.03 8.81 -11.50
CA PHE A 44 19.60 7.93 -12.51
C PHE A 44 18.97 6.53 -12.54
N SER A 45 17.99 6.22 -11.68
CA SER A 45 17.26 4.94 -11.71
C SER A 45 16.03 5.00 -12.62
N THR A 46 15.61 6.19 -13.08
CA THR A 46 14.37 6.40 -13.85
C THR A 46 14.31 5.59 -15.15
N TRP A 47 15.45 5.25 -15.75
CA TRP A 47 15.50 4.36 -16.92
C TRP A 47 15.06 2.92 -16.63
N GLU A 48 15.14 2.45 -15.38
CA GLU A 48 14.73 1.10 -14.99
C GLU A 48 13.21 0.97 -15.06
N LEU A 49 12.68 0.40 -16.14
CA LEU A 49 11.25 0.16 -16.35
C LEU A 49 10.76 -1.11 -15.64
N PRO A 50 9.46 -1.22 -15.32
CA PRO A 50 8.86 -2.44 -14.77
C PRO A 50 8.67 -3.51 -15.86
N GLU A 51 9.77 -3.99 -16.46
CA GLU A 51 9.71 -4.85 -17.64
C GLU A 51 9.00 -6.19 -17.39
N GLN A 52 9.24 -6.82 -16.24
CA GLN A 52 8.63 -8.12 -15.94
C GLN A 52 7.14 -7.95 -15.64
N ALA A 53 6.76 -6.91 -14.89
CA ALA A 53 5.37 -6.59 -14.64
C ALA A 53 4.62 -6.25 -15.94
N MET A 54 5.21 -5.45 -16.83
CA MET A 54 4.61 -5.12 -18.14
C MET A 54 4.37 -6.38 -18.98
N ARG A 55 5.41 -7.23 -19.15
CA ARG A 55 5.28 -8.47 -19.93
C ARG A 55 4.25 -9.42 -19.33
N TRP A 56 4.24 -9.55 -18.01
CA TRP A 56 3.25 -10.38 -17.32
C TRP A 56 1.83 -9.85 -17.49
N CYS A 57 1.59 -8.54 -17.35
CA CYS A 57 0.25 -7.97 -17.51
C CYS A 57 -0.29 -8.17 -18.93
N LEU A 58 0.55 -8.07 -19.96
CA LEU A 58 0.16 -8.37 -21.35
C LEU A 58 -0.22 -9.84 -21.52
N ALA A 59 0.60 -10.75 -20.99
CA ALA A 59 0.34 -12.18 -21.05
C ALA A 59 -0.98 -12.56 -20.33
N GLU A 60 -1.20 -12.02 -19.13
CA GLU A 60 -2.44 -12.22 -18.36
C GLU A 60 -3.67 -11.69 -19.12
N ALA A 61 -3.52 -10.59 -19.86
CA ALA A 61 -4.57 -10.04 -20.69
C ALA A 61 -4.76 -10.73 -22.05
N GLY A 62 -3.87 -11.67 -22.43
CA GLY A 62 -3.93 -12.37 -23.71
C GLY A 62 -3.72 -11.45 -24.91
N ILE A 63 -2.96 -10.36 -24.74
CA ILE A 63 -2.65 -9.38 -25.79
C ILE A 63 -1.14 -9.21 -25.95
N THR A 64 -0.72 -8.68 -27.10
CA THR A 64 0.67 -8.33 -27.39
C THR A 64 0.88 -6.83 -27.26
N ALA A 65 2.15 -6.40 -27.24
CA ALA A 65 2.48 -4.98 -27.19
C ALA A 65 1.98 -4.18 -28.42
N ALA A 66 1.81 -4.84 -29.56
CA ALA A 66 1.29 -4.24 -30.79
C ALA A 66 -0.24 -4.02 -30.76
N ASP A 67 -0.94 -4.65 -29.82
CA ASP A 67 -2.39 -4.52 -29.66
C ASP A 67 -2.78 -3.32 -28.77
N LEU A 68 -1.80 -2.62 -28.18
CA LEU A 68 -2.06 -1.52 -27.25
C LEU A 68 -2.54 -0.26 -28.00
N ASP A 69 -3.71 0.25 -27.59
CA ASP A 69 -4.27 1.50 -28.10
C ASP A 69 -3.63 2.73 -27.43
N ALA A 70 -3.09 2.57 -26.21
CA ALA A 70 -2.34 3.58 -25.49
C ALA A 70 -1.41 2.99 -24.43
N VAL A 71 -0.28 3.67 -24.17
CA VAL A 71 0.60 3.41 -23.04
C VAL A 71 0.78 4.69 -22.23
N THR A 72 0.30 4.73 -20.99
CA THR A 72 0.45 5.91 -20.15
C THR A 72 1.69 5.83 -19.29
N TYR A 73 2.46 6.92 -19.22
CA TYR A 73 3.54 7.11 -18.26
C TYR A 73 3.09 8.13 -17.22
N SER A 74 3.04 7.74 -15.94
CA SER A 74 2.48 8.54 -14.84
C SER A 74 3.41 9.66 -14.34
N TYR A 75 4.03 10.37 -15.28
CA TYR A 75 4.85 11.54 -15.04
C TYR A 75 5.00 12.33 -16.34
N ASP A 76 4.77 13.65 -16.31
CA ASP A 76 4.95 14.52 -17.48
C ASP A 76 6.24 15.34 -17.39
N PRO A 77 7.29 15.01 -18.17
CA PRO A 77 8.54 15.76 -18.13
C PRO A 77 8.38 17.25 -18.48
N GLY A 78 7.31 17.62 -19.20
CA GLY A 78 7.02 19.02 -19.55
C GLY A 78 6.52 19.88 -18.39
N LEU A 79 6.15 19.28 -17.25
CA LEU A 79 5.69 19.97 -16.05
C LEU A 79 6.79 20.15 -14.99
N VAL A 80 8.00 19.66 -15.26
CA VAL A 80 9.13 19.76 -14.35
C VAL A 80 9.67 21.18 -14.35
N GLU A 81 9.96 21.68 -13.16
CA GLU A 81 10.67 22.94 -12.96
C GLU A 81 12.07 22.64 -12.39
N PRO A 82 13.14 22.66 -13.20
CA PRO A 82 14.44 22.11 -12.83
C PRO A 82 15.08 22.69 -11.56
N ASP A 83 14.89 23.98 -11.30
CA ASP A 83 15.53 24.68 -10.17
C ASP A 83 14.62 24.77 -8.93
N LEU A 84 13.48 24.09 -8.93
CA LEU A 84 12.50 24.17 -7.84
C LEU A 84 13.05 23.53 -6.56
N ALA A 85 13.03 24.26 -5.46
CA ALA A 85 13.38 23.73 -4.14
C ALA A 85 12.47 22.54 -3.77
N GLY A 86 13.03 21.49 -3.18
CA GLY A 86 12.33 20.24 -2.90
C GLY A 86 12.47 19.17 -3.99
N THR A 87 13.22 19.46 -5.06
CA THR A 87 13.68 18.48 -6.06
C THR A 87 15.14 18.07 -5.81
N GLU A 88 15.60 17.01 -6.47
CA GLU A 88 17.03 16.62 -6.47
C GLU A 88 17.80 17.54 -7.42
N GLN A 89 18.02 18.80 -7.05
CA GLN A 89 18.51 19.88 -7.93
C GLN A 89 19.74 19.49 -8.79
N ASP A 90 20.70 18.77 -8.22
CA ASP A 90 21.92 18.35 -8.95
C ASP A 90 21.67 17.28 -10.02
N TRP A 91 20.56 16.54 -9.93
CA TRP A 91 20.30 15.34 -10.74
C TRP A 91 18.93 15.31 -11.42
N GLU A 92 18.04 16.27 -11.13
CA GLU A 92 16.68 16.30 -11.68
C GLU A 92 16.70 16.32 -13.22
N PHE A 93 17.66 17.03 -13.83
CA PHE A 93 17.83 17.04 -15.29
C PHE A 93 17.97 15.63 -15.88
N LEU A 94 18.61 14.71 -15.16
CA LEU A 94 18.84 13.34 -15.62
C LEU A 94 17.57 12.50 -15.49
N ARG A 95 16.80 12.69 -14.41
CA ARG A 95 15.47 12.10 -14.22
C ARG A 95 14.54 12.52 -15.36
N THR A 96 14.46 13.83 -15.63
CA THR A 96 13.64 14.39 -16.71
C THR A 96 14.07 13.86 -18.07
N LEU A 97 15.38 13.84 -18.36
CA LEU A 97 15.88 13.26 -19.61
C LEU A 97 15.44 11.79 -19.77
N TYR A 98 15.52 10.97 -18.73
CA TYR A 98 15.09 9.57 -18.81
C TYR A 98 13.57 9.43 -18.99
N ALA A 99 12.77 10.27 -18.32
CA ALA A 99 11.33 10.33 -18.54
C ALA A 99 10.99 10.71 -20.01
N GLU A 100 11.63 11.73 -20.57
CA GLU A 100 11.47 12.11 -21.99
C GLU A 100 11.85 10.96 -22.96
N ARG A 101 12.80 10.11 -22.57
CA ARG A 101 13.23 8.95 -23.37
C ARG A 101 12.39 7.70 -23.12
N PHE A 102 11.37 7.75 -22.26
CA PHE A 102 10.49 6.62 -21.98
C PHE A 102 9.98 5.90 -23.25
N PRO A 103 9.50 6.57 -24.32
CA PRO A 103 9.07 5.87 -25.54
C PRO A 103 10.16 5.00 -26.18
N ARG A 104 11.43 5.41 -26.10
CA ARG A 104 12.55 4.62 -26.63
C ARG A 104 12.85 3.42 -25.74
N PHE A 105 12.89 3.62 -24.43
CA PHE A 105 13.08 2.53 -23.48
C PHE A 105 11.95 1.50 -23.56
N LEU A 106 10.72 1.96 -23.76
CA LEU A 106 9.54 1.13 -23.94
C LEU A 106 9.68 0.19 -25.15
N THR A 107 10.16 0.68 -26.30
CA THR A 107 10.38 -0.19 -27.49
C THR A 107 11.42 -1.28 -27.28
N THR A 108 12.38 -1.07 -26.37
CA THR A 108 13.36 -2.09 -25.98
C THR A 108 12.74 -3.08 -24.99
N ALA A 109 12.00 -2.58 -23.99
CA ALA A 109 11.37 -3.40 -22.97
C ALA A 109 10.24 -4.28 -23.54
N LEU A 110 9.46 -3.73 -24.47
CA LEU A 110 8.31 -4.36 -25.14
C LEU A 110 8.46 -4.25 -26.66
N PRO A 111 9.23 -5.15 -27.29
CA PRO A 111 9.36 -5.17 -28.75
C PRO A 111 7.99 -5.27 -29.45
N GLY A 112 7.76 -4.39 -30.43
CA GLY A 112 6.52 -4.36 -31.21
C GLY A 112 5.49 -3.32 -30.76
N VAL A 113 5.71 -2.65 -29.61
CA VAL A 113 4.90 -1.49 -29.23
C VAL A 113 5.11 -0.32 -30.20
N ASP A 114 4.04 0.37 -30.58
CA ASP A 114 4.15 1.66 -31.28
C ASP A 114 4.45 2.77 -30.26
N PRO A 115 5.64 3.42 -30.30
CA PRO A 115 5.95 4.49 -29.36
C PRO A 115 5.05 5.74 -29.52
N SER A 116 4.30 5.87 -30.63
CA SER A 116 3.38 6.99 -30.87
C SER A 116 2.13 6.96 -29.98
N VAL A 117 1.80 5.79 -29.42
CA VAL A 117 0.64 5.62 -28.51
C VAL A 117 0.97 5.97 -27.06
N VAL A 118 2.22 6.40 -26.80
CA VAL A 118 2.64 6.83 -25.46
C VAL A 118 1.99 8.16 -25.10
N ARG A 119 1.43 8.22 -23.89
CA ARG A 119 0.84 9.42 -23.29
C ARG A 119 1.50 9.72 -21.96
N PHE A 120 2.10 10.89 -21.83
CA PHE A 120 2.55 11.38 -20.53
C PHE A 120 1.35 11.94 -19.76
N LEU A 121 1.23 11.58 -18.49
CA LEU A 121 0.17 12.04 -17.62
C LEU A 121 0.76 12.73 -16.40
N PRO A 122 0.20 13.87 -15.95
CA PRO A 122 0.61 14.48 -14.69
C PRO A 122 0.51 13.48 -13.53
N HIS A 123 1.56 13.38 -12.72
CA HIS A 123 1.71 12.35 -11.69
C HIS A 123 0.54 12.33 -10.70
N HIS A 124 0.18 13.48 -10.15
CA HIS A 124 -0.94 13.56 -9.20
C HIS A 124 -2.32 13.36 -9.87
N LEU A 125 -2.44 13.60 -11.18
CA LEU A 125 -3.67 13.25 -11.91
C LEU A 125 -3.80 11.73 -12.04
N ALA A 126 -2.70 11.01 -12.26
CA ALA A 126 -2.69 9.55 -12.26
C ALA A 126 -3.06 8.99 -10.87
N HIS A 127 -2.56 9.57 -9.78
CA HIS A 127 -3.03 9.26 -8.42
C HIS A 127 -4.53 9.51 -8.25
N ALA A 128 -5.01 10.70 -8.62
CA ALA A 128 -6.42 11.07 -8.50
C ALA A 128 -7.33 10.12 -9.28
N ALA A 129 -6.94 9.76 -10.50
CA ALA A 129 -7.66 8.79 -11.32
C ALA A 129 -7.63 7.39 -10.71
N SER A 130 -6.51 6.96 -10.13
CA SER A 130 -6.41 5.67 -9.43
C SER A 130 -7.36 5.60 -8.24
N ALA A 131 -7.66 6.75 -7.62
CA ALA A 131 -8.61 6.83 -6.53
C ALA A 131 -10.05 6.82 -7.05
N ALA A 132 -10.41 7.82 -7.84
CA ALA A 132 -11.78 8.05 -8.29
C ALA A 132 -12.32 6.92 -9.19
N LEU A 133 -11.54 6.51 -10.21
CA LEU A 133 -11.99 5.54 -11.21
C LEU A 133 -11.89 4.07 -10.77
N ALA A 134 -11.08 3.78 -9.74
CA ALA A 134 -11.01 2.44 -9.15
C ALA A 134 -11.95 2.28 -7.95
N SER A 135 -12.39 3.38 -7.32
CA SER A 135 -13.39 3.35 -6.26
C SER A 135 -14.72 2.80 -6.78
N PRO A 136 -15.55 2.16 -5.94
CA PRO A 136 -16.86 1.66 -6.35
C PRO A 136 -17.87 2.77 -6.71
N HIS A 137 -17.49 4.04 -6.59
CA HIS A 137 -18.35 5.21 -6.74
C HIS A 137 -17.97 6.03 -7.97
N ARG A 138 -18.93 6.80 -8.51
CA ARG A 138 -18.72 7.56 -9.76
C ARG A 138 -18.27 9.01 -9.54
N ASP A 139 -18.94 9.71 -8.63
CA ASP A 139 -18.68 11.11 -8.32
C ASP A 139 -18.16 11.22 -6.89
N CYS A 140 -17.08 11.97 -6.70
CA CYS A 140 -16.41 12.08 -5.40
C CYS A 140 -15.54 13.33 -5.27
N ALA A 141 -15.27 13.71 -4.03
CA ALA A 141 -14.11 14.51 -3.71
C ALA A 141 -12.84 13.63 -3.80
N VAL A 142 -11.76 14.18 -4.32
CA VAL A 142 -10.47 13.49 -4.43
C VAL A 142 -9.40 14.33 -3.76
N LEU A 143 -8.64 13.71 -2.85
CA LEU A 143 -7.48 14.31 -2.21
C LEU A 143 -6.28 13.40 -2.41
N VAL A 144 -5.27 13.92 -3.10
CA VAL A 144 -3.97 13.29 -3.30
C VAL A 144 -2.96 14.02 -2.43
N ALA A 145 -2.31 13.29 -1.52
CA ALA A 145 -1.22 13.81 -0.70
C ALA A 145 -0.01 12.88 -0.85
N ASP A 146 1.10 13.45 -1.31
CA ASP A 146 2.26 12.66 -1.74
C ASP A 146 3.58 13.28 -1.30
N GLY A 147 4.69 12.57 -1.57
CA GLY A 147 6.04 13.13 -1.46
C GLY A 147 6.22 14.25 -2.48
N ARG A 148 6.26 13.90 -3.76
CA ARG A 148 6.31 14.85 -4.88
C ARG A 148 5.87 14.20 -6.19
N GLY A 149 5.34 15.03 -7.08
CA GLY A 149 5.29 14.75 -8.51
C GLY A 149 6.40 15.50 -9.24
N GLU A 150 6.04 16.11 -10.37
CA GLU A 150 6.92 16.93 -11.19
C GLU A 150 7.38 18.18 -10.44
N SER A 151 6.42 18.99 -9.98
CA SER A 151 6.63 20.29 -9.32
C SER A 151 5.71 20.53 -8.12
N THR A 152 4.84 19.57 -7.81
CA THR A 152 3.81 19.67 -6.77
C THR A 152 3.96 18.52 -5.76
N SER A 153 3.20 18.55 -4.66
CA SER A 153 3.16 17.48 -3.62
C SER A 153 1.74 17.08 -3.19
N TYR A 154 0.74 17.80 -3.69
CA TYR A 154 -0.66 17.59 -3.34
C TYR A 154 -1.57 18.11 -4.45
N LEU A 155 -2.71 17.44 -4.60
CA LEU A 155 -3.77 17.80 -5.52
C LEU A 155 -5.12 17.49 -4.87
N ALA A 156 -6.01 18.47 -4.87
CA ALA A 156 -7.39 18.27 -4.46
C ALA A 156 -8.36 18.78 -5.51
N GLY A 157 -9.47 18.09 -5.66
CA GLY A 157 -10.48 18.41 -6.64
C GLY A 157 -11.70 17.50 -6.52
N GLU A 158 -12.54 17.52 -7.53
CA GLU A 158 -13.65 16.60 -7.65
C GLU A 158 -13.54 15.79 -8.94
N PHE A 159 -14.00 14.55 -8.87
CA PHE A 159 -14.31 13.75 -10.04
C PHE A 159 -15.82 13.76 -10.23
N ARG A 160 -16.28 14.19 -11.40
CA ARG A 160 -17.70 14.27 -11.76
C ARG A 160 -17.88 13.92 -13.22
N ASP A 161 -18.84 13.05 -13.51
CA ASP A 161 -19.21 12.67 -14.89
C ASP A 161 -18.00 12.22 -15.75
N GLY A 162 -17.08 11.45 -15.16
CA GLY A 162 -15.90 10.97 -15.90
C GLY A 162 -14.73 11.95 -15.98
N LYS A 163 -14.85 13.15 -15.40
CA LYS A 163 -13.86 14.21 -15.51
C LYS A 163 -13.36 14.67 -14.14
N PHE A 164 -12.04 14.82 -14.03
CA PHE A 164 -11.41 15.46 -12.89
C PHE A 164 -11.35 16.99 -13.06
N THR A 165 -11.73 17.72 -12.02
CA THR A 165 -11.59 19.18 -11.93
C THR A 165 -10.69 19.54 -10.75
N PRO A 166 -9.46 20.03 -10.97
CA PRO A 166 -8.58 20.46 -9.90
C PRO A 166 -9.11 21.74 -9.24
N LEU A 167 -9.08 21.78 -7.91
CA LEU A 167 -9.49 22.93 -7.10
C LEU A 167 -8.32 23.55 -6.33
N ALA A 168 -7.35 22.74 -5.92
CA ALA A 168 -6.12 23.20 -5.28
C ALA A 168 -4.95 22.27 -5.61
N SER A 169 -3.75 22.84 -5.69
CA SER A 169 -2.51 22.06 -5.78
C SER A 169 -1.43 22.75 -4.94
N GLN A 170 -0.63 21.93 -4.25
CA GLN A 170 0.50 22.43 -3.48
C GLN A 170 1.78 22.34 -4.30
N ARG A 171 2.41 23.48 -4.56
CA ARG A 171 3.72 23.54 -5.18
C ARG A 171 4.83 23.27 -4.17
N LEU A 172 5.90 22.62 -4.61
CA LEU A 172 7.14 22.48 -3.83
C LEU A 172 7.75 23.86 -3.49
N PRO A 173 8.50 24.01 -2.38
CA PRO A 173 9.04 22.96 -1.51
C PRO A 173 8.09 22.44 -0.43
N HIS A 174 6.86 22.95 -0.33
CA HIS A 174 5.94 22.52 0.72
C HIS A 174 5.39 21.13 0.40
N SER A 175 5.74 20.14 1.22
CA SER A 175 5.26 18.76 1.07
C SER A 175 5.13 18.09 2.43
N LEU A 176 3.93 17.55 2.70
CA LEU A 176 3.69 16.75 3.90
C LEU A 176 4.39 15.39 3.81
N GLY A 177 4.47 14.80 2.61
CA GLY A 177 5.19 13.56 2.37
C GLY A 177 6.68 13.73 2.61
N LEU A 178 7.33 14.74 2.00
CA LEU A 178 8.78 14.97 2.19
C LEU A 178 9.10 15.36 3.63
N MET A 179 8.26 16.15 4.31
CA MET A 179 8.41 16.42 5.74
C MET A 179 8.45 15.15 6.57
N TYR A 180 7.56 14.18 6.26
CA TYR A 180 7.51 12.91 6.97
C TYR A 180 8.68 11.98 6.60
N GLU A 181 9.17 12.02 5.36
CA GLU A 181 10.40 11.34 4.95
C GLU A 181 11.64 11.90 5.67
N GLU A 182 11.77 13.22 5.77
CA GLU A 182 12.86 13.88 6.48
C GLU A 182 12.87 13.51 7.97
N LEU A 183 11.69 13.49 8.60
CA LEU A 183 11.54 12.97 9.96
C LEU A 183 11.96 11.50 10.05
N THR A 184 11.57 10.68 9.08
CA THR A 184 11.94 9.25 9.01
C THR A 184 13.46 9.08 8.98
N GLU A 185 14.16 9.88 8.15
CA GLU A 185 15.62 9.88 8.09
C GLU A 185 16.29 10.43 9.36
N HIS A 186 15.76 11.50 9.95
CA HIS A 186 16.27 12.07 11.20
C HIS A 186 16.17 11.09 12.35
N LEU A 187 15.07 10.34 12.37
CA LEU A 187 14.88 9.24 13.28
C LEU A 187 15.71 8.03 12.89
N GLY A 188 16.60 8.03 11.89
CA GLY A 188 17.49 6.90 11.60
C GLY A 188 16.80 5.71 10.93
N PHE A 189 15.64 5.93 10.31
CA PHE A 189 14.97 4.95 9.45
C PHE A 189 15.23 5.26 7.98
N ALA A 190 14.94 4.30 7.09
CA ALA A 190 15.13 4.50 5.66
C ALA A 190 14.00 5.34 5.04
N ARG A 191 14.34 6.54 4.54
CA ARG A 191 13.41 7.39 3.78
C ARG A 191 12.86 6.69 2.52
N SER A 192 11.65 7.08 2.13
CA SER A 192 10.86 6.51 1.03
C SER A 192 10.71 4.99 1.16
N SER A 193 10.57 4.49 2.39
CA SER A 193 10.48 3.05 2.69
C SER A 193 9.90 2.77 4.07
N ASP A 194 10.38 3.44 5.12
CA ASP A 194 10.13 3.10 6.53
C ASP A 194 9.25 4.10 7.29
N GLU A 195 8.52 4.98 6.61
CA GLU A 195 7.61 5.98 7.19
C GLU A 195 6.58 5.33 8.12
N TYR A 196 6.10 4.13 7.79
CA TYR A 196 5.19 3.37 8.65
C TYR A 196 5.79 3.00 10.03
N LYS A 197 7.12 2.99 10.17
CA LYS A 197 7.79 2.83 11.48
C LYS A 197 7.68 4.08 12.32
N VAL A 198 7.75 5.26 11.72
CA VAL A 198 7.52 6.55 12.41
C VAL A 198 6.07 6.63 12.87
N MET A 199 5.12 6.22 12.02
CA MET A 199 3.71 6.12 12.39
C MET A 199 3.51 5.20 13.60
N ALA A 200 4.13 4.02 13.62
CA ALA A 200 4.06 3.11 14.76
C ALA A 200 4.76 3.67 16.02
N LEU A 201 5.92 4.32 15.86
CA LEU A 201 6.66 4.95 16.97
C LEU A 201 5.85 6.09 17.62
N GLY A 202 5.05 6.82 16.84
CA GLY A 202 4.19 7.89 17.36
C GLY A 202 3.19 7.44 18.42
N ALA A 203 2.76 6.16 18.40
CA ALA A 203 1.86 5.60 19.41
C ALA A 203 2.51 5.45 20.81
N TYR A 204 3.85 5.51 20.89
CA TYR A 204 4.59 5.46 22.15
C TYR A 204 4.87 6.85 22.74
N GLY A 205 4.53 7.92 22.03
CA GLY A 205 4.85 9.30 22.40
C GLY A 205 3.68 10.06 23.00
N THR A 206 3.98 11.24 23.52
CA THR A 206 3.04 12.31 23.86
C THR A 206 3.29 13.48 22.92
N PRO A 207 2.25 14.20 22.42
CA PRO A 207 2.41 15.26 21.42
C PRO A 207 2.95 16.58 22.03
N ARG A 208 4.07 16.53 22.76
CA ARG A 208 4.66 17.67 23.49
C ARG A 208 5.16 18.80 22.58
N LEU A 209 5.51 18.46 21.34
CA LEU A 209 6.04 19.40 20.36
C LEU A 209 4.95 19.90 19.39
N LEU A 210 3.69 19.50 19.59
CA LEU A 210 2.58 19.89 18.72
C LEU A 210 2.47 21.42 18.53
N PRO A 211 2.60 22.29 19.57
CA PRO A 211 2.55 23.74 19.37
C PRO A 211 3.60 24.27 18.40
N GLU A 212 4.78 23.63 18.35
CA GLU A 212 5.83 24.02 17.40
C GLU A 212 5.48 23.55 15.98
N PHE A 213 4.92 22.35 15.83
CA PHE A 213 4.43 21.87 14.53
C PHE A 213 3.22 22.67 14.01
N GLU A 214 2.34 23.16 14.88
CA GLU A 214 1.26 24.09 14.51
C GLU A 214 1.79 25.39 13.91
N ARG A 215 2.96 25.86 14.37
CA ARG A 215 3.65 27.04 13.84
C ARG A 215 4.38 26.76 12.52
N LEU A 216 4.99 25.57 12.40
CA LEU A 216 5.81 25.20 11.24
C LEU A 216 4.97 24.68 10.07
N VAL A 217 3.81 24.07 10.34
CA VAL A 217 2.96 23.42 9.33
C VAL A 217 1.56 24.00 9.40
N THR A 218 1.22 24.87 8.46
CA THR A 218 -0.02 25.65 8.48
C THR A 218 -0.81 25.48 7.19
N THR A 219 -2.13 25.39 7.28
CA THR A 219 -2.99 25.52 6.09
C THR A 219 -3.17 26.99 5.73
N THR A 220 -3.42 27.27 4.45
CA THR A 220 -3.59 28.65 3.95
C THR A 220 -5.03 29.13 3.99
N GLY A 221 -5.99 28.26 4.35
CA GLY A 221 -7.44 28.50 4.17
C GLY A 221 -7.94 28.39 2.72
N HIS A 222 -7.04 28.15 1.76
CA HIS A 222 -7.36 28.06 0.33
C HIS A 222 -7.07 26.67 -0.25
N GLY A 223 -7.22 25.62 0.56
CA GLY A 223 -7.00 24.23 0.13
C GLY A 223 -5.53 23.87 -0.09
N THR A 224 -4.61 24.70 0.39
CA THR A 224 -3.15 24.52 0.30
C THR A 224 -2.51 24.68 1.69
N PHE A 225 -1.21 24.41 1.81
CA PHE A 225 -0.48 24.44 3.06
C PHE A 225 0.96 24.97 2.91
N ARG A 226 1.59 25.29 4.03
CA ARG A 226 2.99 25.69 4.11
C ARG A 226 3.68 24.79 5.12
N VAL A 227 4.78 24.19 4.70
CA VAL A 227 5.77 23.56 5.58
C VAL A 227 6.98 24.50 5.64
N ALA A 228 7.23 25.09 6.80
CA ALA A 228 8.44 25.87 7.06
C ALA A 228 9.66 24.93 7.24
N PRO A 229 10.89 25.40 7.01
CA PRO A 229 12.09 24.62 7.32
C PRO A 229 12.09 24.17 8.78
N ILE A 230 12.38 22.89 9.01
CA ILE A 230 12.36 22.29 10.35
C ILE A 230 13.79 21.94 10.76
N ASP A 231 14.27 22.52 11.85
CA ASP A 231 15.52 22.11 12.49
C ASP A 231 15.26 20.89 13.38
N TRP A 232 15.23 19.71 12.77
CA TRP A 232 14.94 18.44 13.45
C TRP A 232 15.85 18.18 14.66
N ALA A 233 17.12 18.58 14.58
CA ALA A 233 18.11 18.39 15.64
C ALA A 233 17.83 19.26 16.88
N SER A 234 17.15 20.40 16.70
CA SER A 234 16.68 21.22 17.82
C SER A 234 15.48 20.62 18.56
N LEU A 235 14.68 19.79 17.88
CA LEU A 235 13.46 19.19 18.42
C LEU A 235 13.73 17.86 19.14
N ALA A 236 14.57 17.01 18.56
CA ALA A 236 15.08 15.80 19.21
C ALA A 236 16.45 15.42 18.63
N PRO A 237 17.31 14.73 19.40
CA PRO A 237 18.58 14.23 18.88
C PRO A 237 18.39 13.39 17.60
N ARG A 238 19.32 13.50 16.65
CA ARG A 238 19.34 12.61 15.49
C ARG A 238 19.66 11.19 15.96
N ARG A 239 18.90 10.20 15.50
CA ARG A 239 19.13 8.79 15.82
C ARG A 239 19.92 8.11 14.70
N ARG A 240 20.89 7.26 15.05
CA ARG A 240 21.48 6.31 14.08
C ARG A 240 20.63 5.04 13.96
N PRO A 241 20.69 4.32 12.83
CA PRO A 241 19.91 3.10 12.64
C PRO A 241 20.11 2.04 13.72
N GLU A 242 21.33 1.93 14.26
CA GLU A 242 21.72 0.92 15.26
C GLU A 242 21.39 1.34 16.70
N GLU A 243 21.04 2.61 16.91
CA GLU A 243 20.76 3.15 18.24
C GLU A 243 19.30 2.89 18.64
N PRO A 244 19.03 2.57 19.92
CA PRO A 244 17.66 2.49 20.41
C PRO A 244 17.00 3.87 20.31
N TRP A 245 15.68 3.89 20.10
CA TRP A 245 14.92 5.13 20.19
C TRP A 245 14.71 5.55 21.65
N SER A 246 14.48 6.84 21.87
CA SER A 246 14.25 7.44 23.20
C SER A 246 12.83 8.00 23.28
N PRO A 247 12.31 8.32 24.49
CA PRO A 247 11.01 9.00 24.63
C PRO A 247 10.91 10.30 23.82
N ALA A 248 12.01 11.06 23.67
CA ALA A 248 12.03 12.27 22.84
C ALA A 248 11.80 11.97 21.35
N HIS A 249 12.31 10.84 20.84
CA HIS A 249 12.03 10.39 19.48
C HIS A 249 10.56 10.03 19.28
N ALA A 250 9.95 9.37 20.29
CA ALA A 250 8.54 9.03 20.27
C ALA A 250 7.64 10.28 20.36
N ASP A 251 7.95 11.23 21.24
CA ASP A 251 7.24 12.51 21.36
C ASP A 251 7.33 13.34 20.06
N LEU A 252 8.50 13.33 19.39
CA LEU A 252 8.68 13.95 18.08
C LEU A 252 7.80 13.29 17.01
N ALA A 253 7.86 11.96 16.89
CA ALA A 253 7.02 11.21 15.96
C ALA A 253 5.52 11.44 16.20
N CYS A 254 5.10 11.41 17.48
CA CYS A 254 3.72 11.64 17.90
C CYS A 254 3.24 13.05 17.53
N SER A 255 4.05 14.08 17.80
CA SER A 255 3.70 15.48 17.52
C SER A 255 3.58 15.76 16.03
N ALA A 256 4.53 15.26 15.22
CA ALA A 256 4.51 15.40 13.77
C ALA A 256 3.34 14.64 13.14
N GLN A 257 3.08 13.40 13.60
CA GLN A 257 1.95 12.59 13.18
C GLN A 257 0.63 13.30 13.48
N ARG A 258 0.46 13.84 14.70
CA ARG A 258 -0.76 14.57 15.08
C ARG A 258 -0.99 15.79 14.19
N ARG A 259 0.06 16.56 13.91
CA ARG A 259 -0.07 17.74 13.03
C ARG A 259 -0.38 17.35 11.58
N LEU A 260 0.24 16.29 11.05
CA LEU A 260 -0.09 15.76 9.72
C LEU A 260 -1.59 15.46 9.62
N GLU A 261 -2.14 14.76 10.60
CA GLU A 261 -3.56 14.43 10.65
C GLU A 261 -4.46 15.68 10.71
N ASP A 262 -4.12 16.66 11.54
CA ASP A 262 -4.90 17.90 11.67
C ASP A 262 -4.91 18.69 10.35
N VAL A 263 -3.76 18.80 9.67
CA VAL A 263 -3.67 19.44 8.36
C VAL A 263 -4.53 18.70 7.33
N LEU A 264 -4.48 17.37 7.30
CA LEU A 264 -5.31 16.57 6.38
C LEU A 264 -6.80 16.77 6.64
N LEU A 265 -7.23 16.82 7.91
CA LEU A 265 -8.62 17.13 8.29
C LEU A 265 -9.04 18.54 7.84
N GLU A 266 -8.20 19.54 8.05
CA GLU A 266 -8.45 20.92 7.61
C GLU A 266 -8.60 20.99 6.08
N LEU A 267 -7.72 20.32 5.32
CA LEU A 267 -7.78 20.25 3.86
C LEU A 267 -9.02 19.50 3.36
N ALA A 268 -9.36 18.38 3.99
CA ALA A 268 -10.54 17.59 3.66
C ALA A 268 -11.83 18.36 3.95
N GLY A 269 -11.88 19.11 5.07
CA GLY A 269 -12.98 20.00 5.42
C GLY A 269 -13.16 21.15 4.42
N TRP A 270 -12.04 21.77 4.00
CA TRP A 270 -12.08 22.77 2.93
C TRP A 270 -12.62 22.19 1.62
N LEU A 271 -12.15 21.00 1.22
CA LEU A 271 -12.58 20.35 -0.01
C LEU A 271 -14.07 19.99 0.01
N HIS A 272 -14.57 19.50 1.16
CA HIS A 272 -15.98 19.22 1.35
C HIS A 272 -16.82 20.50 1.19
N ALA A 273 -16.41 21.60 1.82
CA ALA A 273 -17.10 22.89 1.70
C ALA A 273 -17.14 23.44 0.27
N ARG A 274 -16.18 23.05 -0.59
CA ARG A 274 -16.15 23.44 -2.01
C ARG A 274 -16.99 22.56 -2.92
N THR A 275 -17.08 21.27 -2.62
CA THR A 275 -17.63 20.27 -3.54
C THR A 275 -18.99 19.75 -3.12
N GLY A 276 -19.26 19.67 -1.81
CA GLY A 276 -20.47 19.07 -1.24
C GLY A 276 -20.58 17.56 -1.44
N HIS A 277 -19.50 16.88 -1.85
CA HIS A 277 -19.53 15.42 -2.04
C HIS A 277 -19.53 14.69 -0.69
N PRO A 278 -20.40 13.69 -0.49
CA PRO A 278 -20.43 12.89 0.73
C PRO A 278 -19.28 11.88 0.82
N LEU A 279 -18.60 11.63 -0.30
CA LEU A 279 -17.50 10.66 -0.42
C LEU A 279 -16.17 11.37 -0.67
N LEU A 280 -15.17 11.03 0.14
CA LEU A 280 -13.77 11.37 -0.07
C LEU A 280 -12.99 10.15 -0.57
N THR A 281 -12.28 10.31 -1.68
CA THR A 281 -11.31 9.31 -2.17
C THR A 281 -9.88 9.80 -1.96
N LEU A 282 -8.99 8.91 -1.50
CA LEU A 282 -7.60 9.23 -1.16
C LEU A 282 -6.59 8.40 -1.97
N ALA A 283 -5.53 9.07 -2.44
CA ALA A 283 -4.33 8.47 -3.03
C ALA A 283 -3.07 9.31 -2.71
N GLY A 284 -1.91 8.90 -3.23
CA GLY A 284 -0.60 9.43 -2.87
C GLY A 284 -0.01 8.68 -1.66
N GLY A 285 1.32 8.71 -1.51
CA GLY A 285 2.02 7.94 -0.47
C GLY A 285 1.55 8.24 0.95
N VAL A 286 1.09 9.46 1.23
CA VAL A 286 0.56 9.87 2.55
C VAL A 286 -0.75 9.15 2.87
N ALA A 287 -1.54 8.75 1.86
CA ALA A 287 -2.79 8.02 2.06
C ALA A 287 -2.57 6.57 2.57
N LEU A 288 -1.33 6.08 2.65
CA LEU A 288 -1.01 4.84 3.38
C LEU A 288 -0.99 5.02 4.91
N ASN A 289 -1.11 6.25 5.40
CA ASN A 289 -1.20 6.57 6.83
C ASN A 289 -2.60 6.24 7.37
N CYS A 290 -2.75 5.00 7.84
CA CYS A 290 -4.03 4.47 8.32
C CYS A 290 -4.55 5.16 9.59
N VAL A 291 -3.69 5.85 10.35
CA VAL A 291 -4.11 6.63 11.52
C VAL A 291 -4.81 7.91 11.07
N ALA A 292 -4.22 8.62 10.11
CA ALA A 292 -4.84 9.79 9.49
C ALA A 292 -6.14 9.45 8.76
N ASN A 293 -6.18 8.33 8.04
CA ASN A 293 -7.39 7.88 7.34
C ASN A 293 -8.56 7.64 8.31
N THR A 294 -8.31 7.04 9.47
CA THR A 294 -9.36 6.85 10.50
C THR A 294 -9.85 8.17 11.05
N ARG A 295 -8.97 9.16 11.25
CA ARG A 295 -9.41 10.50 11.67
C ARG A 295 -10.26 11.19 10.60
N LEU A 296 -9.86 11.11 9.33
CA LEU A 296 -10.66 11.63 8.23
C LEU A 296 -12.06 10.99 8.17
N HIS A 297 -12.15 9.69 8.43
CA HIS A 297 -13.44 8.98 8.49
C HIS A 297 -14.29 9.37 9.72
N ALA A 298 -13.68 9.42 10.90
CA ALA A 298 -14.41 9.58 12.16
C ALA A 298 -14.72 11.05 12.52
N GLU A 299 -13.85 11.97 12.13
CA GLU A 299 -13.91 13.40 12.49
C GLU A 299 -14.21 14.30 11.27
N GLY A 300 -14.01 13.79 10.05
CA GLY A 300 -14.23 14.54 8.81
C GLY A 300 -15.72 14.66 8.44
N PRO A 301 -16.07 15.58 7.52
CA PRO A 301 -17.45 15.85 7.14
C PRO A 301 -18.02 14.89 6.08
N TYR A 302 -17.38 13.73 5.86
CA TYR A 302 -17.74 12.79 4.79
C TYR A 302 -18.50 11.59 5.36
N ASP A 303 -19.53 11.14 4.65
CA ASP A 303 -20.27 9.91 4.97
C ASP A 303 -19.40 8.67 4.72
N GLU A 304 -18.53 8.73 3.71
CA GLU A 304 -17.63 7.64 3.35
C GLU A 304 -16.24 8.19 3.00
N VAL A 305 -15.21 7.46 3.45
CA VAL A 305 -13.82 7.69 3.04
C VAL A 305 -13.32 6.40 2.40
N TRP A 306 -12.93 6.47 1.14
CA TRP A 306 -12.36 5.36 0.40
C TRP A 306 -10.89 5.64 0.08
N VAL A 307 -10.02 4.69 0.41
CA VAL A 307 -8.57 4.85 0.22
C VAL A 307 -8.10 3.81 -0.78
N GLN A 308 -7.35 4.25 -1.78
CA GLN A 308 -6.80 3.37 -2.81
C GLN A 308 -5.80 2.37 -2.15
N PRO A 309 -6.00 1.03 -2.27
CA PRO A 309 -5.17 0.01 -1.61
C PRO A 309 -3.65 -0.01 -1.92
N ALA A 310 -3.28 0.38 -3.13
CA ALA A 310 -1.93 0.66 -3.61
C ALA A 310 -1.71 2.17 -3.79
N SER A 311 -2.10 3.00 -2.82
CA SER A 311 -2.15 4.47 -2.94
C SER A 311 -0.80 5.17 -3.17
N GLY A 312 0.32 4.49 -2.91
CA GLY A 312 1.65 4.98 -3.32
C GLY A 312 1.85 4.95 -4.83
N ASP A 313 3.09 5.19 -5.29
CA ASP A 313 3.40 5.40 -6.70
C ASP A 313 2.99 4.25 -7.62
N ALA A 314 3.00 3.00 -7.13
CA ALA A 314 2.49 1.85 -7.88
C ALA A 314 1.06 2.07 -8.41
N GLY A 315 0.19 2.68 -7.60
CA GLY A 315 -1.21 2.95 -7.95
C GLY A 315 -1.37 3.86 -9.17
N THR A 316 -0.39 4.70 -9.47
CA THR A 316 -0.44 5.60 -10.64
C THR A 316 -0.45 4.86 -11.97
N ALA A 317 0.15 3.66 -12.04
CA ALA A 317 0.05 2.80 -13.22
C ALA A 317 -1.41 2.41 -13.49
N LEU A 318 -2.16 2.03 -12.45
CA LEU A 318 -3.58 1.71 -12.57
C LEU A 318 -4.41 2.95 -12.92
N GLY A 319 -4.15 4.08 -12.25
CA GLY A 319 -4.86 5.33 -12.51
C GLY A 319 -4.67 5.86 -13.92
N GLY A 320 -3.44 5.81 -14.44
CA GLY A 320 -3.15 6.19 -15.83
C GLY A 320 -3.88 5.32 -16.84
N ALA A 321 -3.88 4.00 -16.65
CA ALA A 321 -4.60 3.09 -17.53
C ALA A 321 -6.12 3.33 -17.54
N LEU A 322 -6.72 3.55 -16.36
CA LEU A 322 -8.15 3.82 -16.22
C LEU A 322 -8.53 5.18 -16.84
N LEU A 323 -7.72 6.21 -16.61
CA LEU A 323 -7.96 7.54 -17.16
C LEU A 323 -7.89 7.54 -18.69
N ALA A 324 -6.82 6.98 -19.27
CA ALA A 324 -6.70 6.91 -20.72
C ALA A 324 -7.77 6.02 -21.37
N ALA A 325 -8.18 4.93 -20.72
CA ALA A 325 -9.32 4.14 -21.18
C ALA A 325 -10.61 4.98 -21.22
N ALA A 326 -10.87 5.77 -20.18
CA ALA A 326 -12.02 6.69 -20.14
C ALA A 326 -11.97 7.76 -21.24
N GLU A 327 -10.81 8.39 -21.45
CA GLU A 327 -10.60 9.38 -22.51
C GLU A 327 -10.77 8.81 -23.92
N LEU A 328 -10.46 7.51 -24.10
CA LEU A 328 -10.67 6.78 -25.34
C LEU A 328 -12.11 6.26 -25.51
N GLY A 329 -13.02 6.55 -24.56
CA GLY A 329 -14.45 6.27 -24.66
C GLY A 329 -14.91 5.00 -23.95
N ASP A 330 -14.04 4.28 -23.23
CA ASP A 330 -14.48 3.22 -22.34
C ASP A 330 -15.16 3.81 -21.10
N THR A 331 -16.00 3.01 -20.42
CA THR A 331 -16.47 3.33 -19.07
C THR A 331 -15.70 2.44 -18.08
N PRO A 332 -14.75 3.00 -17.30
CA PRO A 332 -14.06 2.27 -16.26
C PRO A 332 -15.02 1.55 -15.32
N ARG A 333 -14.73 0.28 -15.03
CA ARG A 333 -15.52 -0.56 -14.14
C ARG A 333 -14.70 -0.84 -12.89
N PRO A 334 -15.13 -0.35 -11.72
CA PRO A 334 -14.51 -0.70 -10.45
C PRO A 334 -14.55 -2.21 -10.28
N ARG A 335 -13.46 -2.78 -9.74
CA ARG A 335 -13.40 -4.20 -9.40
C ARG A 335 -13.39 -4.35 -7.89
N PRO A 336 -14.24 -5.21 -7.30
CA PRO A 336 -14.09 -5.58 -5.91
C PRO A 336 -12.82 -6.42 -5.76
N GLY A 337 -11.91 -5.98 -4.89
CA GLY A 337 -10.67 -6.70 -4.57
C GLY A 337 -9.44 -6.19 -5.34
N TYR A 338 -8.29 -6.32 -4.70
CA TYR A 338 -6.98 -5.89 -5.22
C TYR A 338 -6.05 -7.08 -5.48
N ASP A 339 -6.60 -8.28 -5.67
CA ASP A 339 -5.91 -9.48 -6.12
C ASP A 339 -5.63 -9.44 -7.63
N LEU A 340 -4.89 -8.41 -8.05
CA LEU A 340 -4.61 -8.07 -9.45
C LEU A 340 -3.28 -8.65 -9.95
N GLY A 341 -2.46 -9.23 -9.08
CA GLY A 341 -1.16 -9.81 -9.41
C GLY A 341 -1.23 -11.26 -9.91
N ARG A 342 -0.08 -11.95 -9.86
CA ARG A 342 0.10 -13.33 -10.36
C ARG A 342 -0.72 -14.36 -9.60
N GLY A 343 -1.41 -15.22 -10.33
CA GLY A 343 -2.02 -16.45 -9.82
C GLY A 343 -1.25 -17.69 -10.27
N TRP A 344 -1.49 -18.81 -9.61
CA TRP A 344 -0.87 -20.10 -9.90
C TRP A 344 -1.93 -21.20 -9.81
N THR A 345 -1.92 -22.11 -10.77
CA THR A 345 -2.81 -23.29 -10.77
C THR A 345 -2.31 -24.36 -9.81
N ASP A 346 -3.21 -25.21 -9.31
CA ASP A 346 -2.86 -26.34 -8.45
C ASP A 346 -1.76 -27.24 -9.09
N ALA A 347 -1.76 -27.38 -10.41
CA ALA A 347 -0.77 -28.17 -11.14
C ALA A 347 0.61 -27.50 -11.14
N GLU A 348 0.68 -26.17 -11.31
CA GLU A 348 1.95 -25.42 -11.22
C GLU A 348 2.52 -25.43 -9.80
N LEU A 349 1.64 -25.33 -8.79
CA LEU A 349 2.03 -25.42 -7.38
C LEU A 349 2.60 -26.80 -7.04
N GLU A 350 1.92 -27.87 -7.47
CA GLU A 350 2.39 -29.24 -7.27
C GLU A 350 3.71 -29.49 -8.01
N HIS A 351 3.82 -29.00 -9.24
CA HIS A 351 5.04 -29.11 -10.02
C HIS A 351 6.22 -28.44 -9.30
N ALA A 352 6.02 -27.26 -8.70
CA ALA A 352 7.06 -26.59 -7.93
C ALA A 352 7.50 -27.41 -6.70
N LEU A 353 6.56 -28.05 -6.01
CA LEU A 353 6.84 -28.92 -4.86
C LEU A 353 7.65 -30.17 -5.28
N LEU A 354 7.21 -30.83 -6.34
CA LEU A 354 7.89 -32.01 -6.90
C LEU A 354 9.30 -31.67 -7.40
N ALA A 355 9.45 -30.56 -8.13
CA ALA A 355 10.74 -30.10 -8.63
C ALA A 355 11.72 -29.73 -7.50
N ALA A 356 11.21 -29.19 -6.39
CA ALA A 356 12.00 -28.87 -5.20
C ALA A 356 12.27 -30.09 -4.31
N ALA A 357 11.69 -31.26 -4.62
CA ALA A 357 11.74 -32.47 -3.79
C ALA A 357 11.29 -32.23 -2.34
N VAL A 358 10.30 -31.35 -2.15
CA VAL A 358 9.75 -31.01 -0.84
C VAL A 358 8.57 -31.94 -0.53
N PRO A 359 8.58 -32.69 0.59
CA PRO A 359 7.43 -33.50 1.00
C PRO A 359 6.20 -32.63 1.26
N TYR A 360 5.04 -33.06 0.76
CA TYR A 360 3.77 -32.34 0.90
C TYR A 360 2.60 -33.29 1.06
N GLU A 361 1.50 -32.75 1.56
CA GLU A 361 0.20 -33.41 1.69
C GLU A 361 -0.84 -32.62 0.90
N ARG A 362 -1.88 -33.30 0.40
CA ARG A 362 -3.10 -32.65 -0.10
C ARG A 362 -4.26 -32.98 0.86
N PRO A 363 -4.46 -32.19 1.93
CA PRO A 363 -5.52 -32.45 2.88
C PRO A 363 -6.91 -32.32 2.24
N PRO A 364 -7.97 -32.94 2.82
CA PRO A 364 -9.34 -32.78 2.35
C PRO A 364 -9.84 -31.33 2.38
N ASP A 365 -9.42 -30.56 3.39
CA ASP A 365 -9.69 -29.12 3.48
C ASP A 365 -8.48 -28.38 4.07
N ILE A 366 -7.87 -27.53 3.24
CA ILE A 366 -6.72 -26.72 3.65
C ILE A 366 -7.11 -25.64 4.68
N ALA A 367 -8.36 -25.14 4.66
CA ALA A 367 -8.81 -24.15 5.64
C ALA A 367 -8.89 -24.75 7.05
N GLU A 368 -9.43 -25.97 7.18
CA GLU A 368 -9.47 -26.71 8.45
C GLU A 368 -8.06 -27.05 8.94
N THR A 369 -7.19 -27.50 8.03
CA THR A 369 -5.80 -27.85 8.34
C THR A 369 -5.03 -26.64 8.89
N VAL A 370 -5.20 -25.48 8.26
CA VAL A 370 -4.57 -24.22 8.71
C VAL A 370 -5.18 -23.74 10.02
N ALA A 371 -6.50 -23.78 10.16
CA ALA A 371 -7.17 -23.40 11.41
C ALA A 371 -6.74 -24.26 12.61
N GLU A 372 -6.55 -25.57 12.41
CA GLU A 372 -5.99 -26.46 13.41
C GLU A 372 -4.56 -26.08 13.78
N ALA A 373 -3.69 -25.84 12.80
CA ALA A 373 -2.31 -25.42 13.05
C ALA A 373 -2.26 -24.09 13.84
N LEU A 374 -3.07 -23.11 13.46
CA LEU A 374 -3.18 -21.84 14.18
C LEU A 374 -3.69 -22.04 15.61
N ALA A 375 -4.67 -22.91 15.83
CA ALA A 375 -5.17 -23.23 17.18
C ALA A 375 -4.11 -23.94 18.05
N GLN A 376 -3.16 -24.64 17.42
CA GLN A 376 -1.97 -25.24 18.06
C GLN A 376 -0.78 -24.26 18.16
N ASP A 377 -1.04 -22.96 18.00
CA ASP A 377 -0.07 -21.88 18.10
C ASP A 377 1.10 -21.98 17.10
N ARG A 378 0.82 -22.50 15.90
CA ARG A 378 1.77 -22.60 14.78
C ARG A 378 1.72 -21.34 13.91
N ILE A 379 2.87 -20.95 13.38
CA ILE A 379 2.98 -19.91 12.35
C ILE A 379 2.77 -20.54 10.98
N VAL A 380 1.83 -19.99 10.21
CA VAL A 380 1.44 -20.52 8.91
C VAL A 380 1.79 -19.53 7.80
N GLY A 381 2.58 -19.96 6.82
CA GLY A 381 2.69 -19.29 5.53
C GLY A 381 1.47 -19.62 4.69
N TRP A 382 0.77 -18.60 4.20
CA TRP A 382 -0.47 -18.72 3.44
C TRP A 382 -0.27 -18.14 2.04
N PHE A 383 -0.28 -19.01 1.04
CA PHE A 383 -0.09 -18.68 -0.38
C PHE A 383 -1.28 -19.18 -1.18
N GLN A 384 -2.20 -18.27 -1.53
CA GLN A 384 -3.47 -18.60 -2.19
C GLN A 384 -3.80 -17.64 -3.33
N GLY A 385 -4.39 -18.15 -4.41
CA GLY A 385 -4.95 -17.35 -5.50
C GLY A 385 -3.99 -16.32 -6.11
N ARG A 386 -4.57 -15.27 -6.69
CA ARG A 386 -3.83 -14.13 -7.25
C ARG A 386 -3.24 -13.27 -6.12
N ALA A 387 -2.02 -12.79 -6.32
CA ALA A 387 -1.34 -11.90 -5.37
C ALA A 387 -2.04 -10.52 -5.29
N GLU A 388 -1.95 -9.90 -4.11
CA GLU A 388 -2.39 -8.52 -3.88
C GLU A 388 -1.52 -7.51 -4.64
N PHE A 389 -2.14 -6.44 -5.13
CA PHE A 389 -1.46 -5.25 -5.64
C PHE A 389 -1.43 -4.16 -4.57
N GLY A 390 -0.22 -3.69 -4.23
CA GLY A 390 0.01 -2.76 -3.14
C GLY A 390 0.77 -3.38 -1.95
N PRO A 391 1.04 -2.58 -0.91
CA PRO A 391 2.00 -2.94 0.13
C PRO A 391 1.46 -3.85 1.23
N ARG A 392 0.16 -4.19 1.22
CA ARG A 392 -0.50 -4.96 2.28
C ARG A 392 -0.77 -6.39 1.82
N ALA A 393 -0.42 -7.36 2.66
CA ALA A 393 -0.95 -8.71 2.50
C ALA A 393 -2.38 -8.75 3.02
N LEU A 394 -3.30 -9.18 2.18
CA LEU A 394 -4.74 -9.19 2.38
C LEU A 394 -5.28 -10.63 2.28
N GLY A 395 -4.51 -11.62 2.75
CA GLY A 395 -4.94 -13.02 2.76
C GLY A 395 -4.65 -13.79 1.48
N ARG A 396 -3.72 -13.32 0.63
CA ARG A 396 -3.19 -14.09 -0.52
C ARG A 396 -1.74 -14.48 -0.33
N ARG A 397 -0.91 -13.60 0.22
CA ARG A 397 0.52 -13.82 0.51
C ARG A 397 0.81 -13.42 1.96
N SER A 398 0.28 -14.20 2.90
CA SER A 398 0.21 -13.85 4.31
C SER A 398 1.01 -14.79 5.21
N LEU A 399 1.55 -14.26 6.30
CA LEU A 399 1.92 -15.03 7.49
C LEU A 399 0.79 -14.90 8.50
N LEU A 400 0.30 -16.04 8.96
CA LEU A 400 -0.81 -16.17 9.88
C LEU A 400 -0.33 -16.71 11.22
N ALA A 401 -0.92 -16.23 12.31
CA ALA A 401 -0.65 -16.72 13.66
C ALA A 401 -1.88 -16.54 14.57
N HIS A 402 -1.89 -17.22 15.72
CA HIS A 402 -2.89 -17.04 16.75
C HIS A 402 -2.75 -15.64 17.40
N PRO A 403 -3.84 -14.86 17.59
CA PRO A 403 -3.71 -13.50 18.10
C PRO A 403 -3.67 -13.36 19.64
N THR A 404 -3.82 -14.45 20.40
CA THR A 404 -3.98 -14.40 21.86
C THR A 404 -2.65 -14.46 22.59
N PRO A 405 -1.71 -15.35 22.24
CA PRO A 405 -0.38 -15.31 22.84
C PRO A 405 0.38 -14.06 22.39
N ALA A 406 0.64 -13.13 23.31
CA ALA A 406 1.39 -11.89 23.02
C ALA A 406 2.78 -12.18 22.40
N ALA A 407 3.41 -13.30 22.79
CA ALA A 407 4.68 -13.77 22.23
C ALA A 407 4.66 -14.00 20.71
N ASN A 408 3.48 -14.11 20.08
CA ASN A 408 3.38 -14.24 18.62
C ASN A 408 3.79 -12.96 17.87
N ILE A 409 3.70 -11.78 18.50
CA ILE A 409 4.31 -10.56 17.93
C ILE A 409 5.81 -10.77 17.75
N ASP A 410 6.49 -11.24 18.80
CA ASP A 410 7.93 -11.44 18.80
C ASP A 410 8.34 -12.56 17.84
N ARG A 411 7.61 -13.68 17.81
CA ARG A 411 7.88 -14.78 16.86
C ARG A 411 7.72 -14.31 15.41
N LEU A 412 6.70 -13.53 15.08
CA LEU A 412 6.51 -12.97 13.74
C LEU A 412 7.58 -11.90 13.41
N ASN A 413 7.98 -11.10 14.38
CA ASN A 413 9.05 -10.13 14.22
C ASN A 413 10.41 -10.81 14.02
N ALA A 414 10.65 -11.95 14.66
CA ALA A 414 11.83 -12.80 14.45
C ALA A 414 11.88 -13.40 13.05
N VAL A 415 10.76 -13.93 12.53
CA VAL A 415 10.64 -14.36 11.12
C VAL A 415 11.03 -13.23 10.16
N LYS A 416 10.66 -11.99 10.51
CA LYS A 416 10.88 -10.80 9.70
C LYS A 416 12.19 -10.07 9.96
N GLY A 417 13.04 -10.54 10.88
CA GLY A 417 14.30 -9.90 11.26
C GLY A 417 14.16 -8.41 11.56
N ARG A 418 13.10 -8.02 12.30
CA ARG A 418 12.70 -6.61 12.48
C ARG A 418 12.59 -6.15 13.93
N GLU A 419 12.55 -4.83 14.12
CA GLU A 419 12.36 -4.16 15.41
C GLU A 419 11.08 -4.61 16.13
N GLN A 420 11.15 -4.76 17.47
CA GLN A 420 10.10 -5.38 18.28
C GLN A 420 8.79 -4.57 18.37
N PHE A 421 8.83 -3.26 18.16
CA PHE A 421 7.64 -2.39 18.25
C PHE A 421 6.75 -2.41 17.00
N ARG A 422 7.09 -3.21 15.97
CA ARG A 422 6.29 -3.23 14.73
C ARG A 422 4.99 -4.01 14.93
N PRO A 423 3.83 -3.36 14.74
CA PRO A 423 2.56 -4.05 14.89
C PRO A 423 2.32 -5.07 13.77
N VAL A 424 1.40 -5.99 14.06
CA VAL A 424 0.78 -6.90 13.10
C VAL A 424 -0.71 -6.59 13.02
N ALA A 425 -1.38 -7.02 11.96
CA ALA A 425 -2.76 -6.64 11.70
C ALA A 425 -3.71 -7.81 12.02
N PRO A 426 -4.89 -7.56 12.59
CA PRO A 426 -5.94 -8.57 12.68
C PRO A 426 -6.69 -8.73 11.35
N MET A 427 -7.07 -9.97 11.08
CA MET A 427 -8.00 -10.36 10.03
C MET A 427 -9.23 -11.01 10.68
N VAL A 428 -10.42 -10.53 10.33
CA VAL A 428 -11.70 -10.89 10.97
C VAL A 428 -12.80 -11.04 9.92
N ALA A 429 -13.77 -11.92 10.17
CA ALA A 429 -14.95 -12.01 9.31
C ALA A 429 -15.77 -10.71 9.39
N ALA A 430 -16.28 -10.23 8.25
CA ALA A 430 -16.93 -8.92 8.17
C ALA A 430 -18.14 -8.78 9.09
N ASP A 431 -18.89 -9.87 9.31
CA ASP A 431 -20.05 -9.94 10.20
C ASP A 431 -19.69 -9.99 11.69
N ARG A 432 -18.46 -10.37 12.05
CA ARG A 432 -17.93 -10.32 13.43
C ARG A 432 -17.20 -9.01 13.74
N ALA A 433 -16.80 -8.25 12.72
CA ALA A 433 -15.89 -7.12 12.87
C ALA A 433 -16.39 -6.04 13.85
N ALA A 434 -17.67 -5.66 13.76
CA ALA A 434 -18.26 -4.60 14.58
C ALA A 434 -18.37 -4.95 16.08
N GLU A 435 -18.24 -6.23 16.45
CA GLU A 435 -18.22 -6.66 17.85
C GLU A 435 -16.83 -6.49 18.50
N VAL A 436 -15.79 -6.43 17.68
CA VAL A 436 -14.39 -6.43 18.12
C VAL A 436 -13.73 -5.08 17.89
N PHE A 437 -14.13 -4.37 16.83
CA PHE A 437 -13.45 -3.18 16.34
C PHE A 437 -14.44 -2.03 16.10
N GLY A 438 -14.07 -0.82 16.54
CA GLY A 438 -14.86 0.41 16.36
C GLY A 438 -14.07 1.58 15.76
N ARG A 439 -14.72 2.75 15.68
CA ARG A 439 -14.20 4.05 15.19
C ARG A 439 -13.80 4.12 13.71
N GLY A 440 -13.15 3.10 13.16
CA GLY A 440 -12.87 3.00 11.72
C GLY A 440 -14.07 2.44 10.94
N PRO A 441 -14.05 2.51 9.61
CA PRO A 441 -15.14 2.00 8.78
C PRO A 441 -15.22 0.48 8.86
N VAL A 442 -16.45 -0.05 8.81
CA VAL A 442 -16.73 -1.48 8.66
C VAL A 442 -17.69 -1.64 7.47
N PRO A 443 -17.29 -2.34 6.39
CA PRO A 443 -16.07 -3.14 6.25
C PRO A 443 -14.78 -2.31 6.06
N SER A 444 -13.63 -2.91 6.39
CA SER A 444 -12.27 -2.39 6.14
C SER A 444 -11.42 -3.50 5.46
N PRO A 445 -11.61 -3.76 4.15
CA PRO A 445 -11.00 -4.92 3.49
C PRO A 445 -9.50 -4.76 3.18
N TYR A 446 -8.94 -3.56 3.31
CA TYR A 446 -7.61 -3.23 2.77
C TYR A 446 -6.56 -2.86 3.82
N MET A 447 -6.90 -2.93 5.11
CA MET A 447 -6.02 -2.50 6.21
C MET A 447 -5.48 -1.06 6.05
N LEU A 448 -6.33 -0.16 5.57
CA LEU A 448 -6.02 1.27 5.36
C LEU A 448 -6.59 2.17 6.45
N PHE A 449 -7.19 1.58 7.48
CA PHE A 449 -7.73 2.26 8.65
C PHE A 449 -7.25 1.54 9.91
N VAL A 450 -7.08 2.30 10.99
CA VAL A 450 -7.01 1.75 12.35
C VAL A 450 -8.38 1.78 13.00
N HIS A 451 -8.61 0.88 13.94
CA HIS A 451 -9.84 0.73 14.69
C HIS A 451 -9.51 0.61 16.18
N ASP A 452 -10.41 1.09 17.02
CA ASP A 452 -10.30 0.87 18.46
C ASP A 452 -10.68 -0.60 18.74
N VAL A 453 -9.85 -1.32 19.49
CA VAL A 453 -10.17 -2.68 19.93
C VAL A 453 -11.09 -2.59 21.13
N ALA A 454 -12.26 -3.23 21.07
CA ALA A 454 -13.23 -3.18 22.16
C ALA A 454 -12.61 -3.72 23.46
N PRO A 455 -12.92 -3.10 24.63
CA PRO A 455 -12.24 -3.42 25.89
C PRO A 455 -12.21 -4.91 26.24
N ASP A 456 -13.32 -5.62 26.03
CA ASP A 456 -13.47 -7.06 26.32
C ASP A 456 -12.57 -7.97 25.46
N TRP A 457 -12.03 -7.42 24.36
CA TRP A 457 -11.16 -8.14 23.43
C TRP A 457 -9.67 -7.78 23.57
N GLN A 458 -9.32 -6.67 24.23
CA GLN A 458 -7.94 -6.17 24.25
C GLN A 458 -6.95 -7.20 24.81
N ASP A 459 -7.27 -7.81 25.96
CA ASP A 459 -6.43 -8.85 26.58
C ASP A 459 -6.38 -10.14 25.75
N ARG A 460 -7.52 -10.51 25.13
CA ARG A 460 -7.63 -11.73 24.32
C ARG A 460 -6.94 -11.61 22.96
N LEU A 461 -6.70 -10.39 22.50
CA LEU A 461 -6.10 -10.05 21.21
C LEU A 461 -4.76 -9.33 21.39
N ALA A 462 -4.05 -9.59 22.48
CA ALA A 462 -2.80 -8.91 22.84
C ALA A 462 -1.75 -8.91 21.71
N ALA A 463 -1.75 -9.89 20.80
CA ALA A 463 -0.79 -9.93 19.70
C ALA A 463 -1.11 -8.93 18.56
N VAL A 464 -2.32 -8.38 18.48
CA VAL A 464 -2.76 -7.47 17.41
C VAL A 464 -3.21 -6.10 17.93
N THR A 465 -3.38 -5.95 19.24
CA THR A 465 -3.68 -4.69 19.89
C THR A 465 -2.40 -3.87 20.07
N HIS A 466 -2.38 -2.67 19.52
CA HIS A 466 -1.30 -1.70 19.70
C HIS A 466 -1.29 -1.13 21.11
N VAL A 467 -0.20 -0.46 21.49
CA VAL A 467 -0.04 0.15 22.82
C VAL A 467 -1.08 1.22 23.15
N ASP A 468 -1.71 1.82 22.14
CA ASP A 468 -2.78 2.80 22.28
C ASP A 468 -4.20 2.18 22.24
N GLY A 469 -4.30 0.85 22.27
CA GLY A 469 -5.58 0.13 22.22
C GLY A 469 -6.19 0.01 20.82
N THR A 470 -5.47 0.42 19.77
CA THR A 470 -5.95 0.33 18.38
C THR A 470 -5.41 -0.91 17.66
N ALA A 471 -5.98 -1.24 16.50
CA ALA A 471 -5.44 -2.25 15.59
C ALA A 471 -5.77 -1.88 14.13
N ARG A 472 -4.92 -2.30 13.18
CA ARG A 472 -5.14 -2.03 11.75
C ARG A 472 -5.84 -3.21 11.07
N VAL A 473 -7.14 -3.12 10.86
CA VAL A 473 -8.00 -4.30 10.60
C VAL A 473 -8.18 -4.62 9.11
N GLN A 474 -8.17 -5.92 8.79
CA GLN A 474 -8.74 -6.47 7.57
C GLN A 474 -10.08 -7.19 7.86
N THR A 475 -11.16 -6.75 7.23
CA THR A 475 -12.43 -7.49 7.21
C THR A 475 -12.51 -8.40 5.99
N VAL A 476 -13.02 -9.62 6.18
CA VAL A 476 -13.14 -10.64 5.13
C VAL A 476 -14.62 -10.93 4.85
N ASP A 477 -15.05 -10.72 3.61
CA ASP A 477 -16.40 -11.05 3.15
C ASP A 477 -16.43 -12.49 2.60
N PRO A 478 -17.30 -13.38 3.11
CA PRO A 478 -17.40 -14.77 2.62
C PRO A 478 -17.74 -14.88 1.13
N ARG A 479 -18.38 -13.86 0.53
CA ARG A 479 -18.76 -13.85 -0.90
C ARG A 479 -17.56 -13.63 -1.81
N THR A 480 -16.57 -12.85 -1.37
CA THR A 480 -15.37 -12.54 -2.15
C THR A 480 -14.17 -13.40 -1.75
N GLU A 481 -14.12 -13.83 -0.48
CA GLU A 481 -13.00 -14.56 0.11
C GLU A 481 -13.45 -15.83 0.85
N PRO A 482 -14.11 -16.79 0.15
CA PRO A 482 -14.73 -17.95 0.80
C PRO A 482 -13.71 -18.85 1.51
N LEU A 483 -12.50 -19.00 0.97
CA LEU A 483 -11.47 -19.86 1.58
C LEU A 483 -10.94 -19.27 2.89
N VAL A 484 -10.66 -17.97 2.91
CA VAL A 484 -10.21 -17.26 4.13
C VAL A 484 -11.32 -17.24 5.16
N SER A 485 -12.56 -16.97 4.76
CA SER A 485 -13.73 -17.01 5.65
C SER A 485 -13.93 -18.37 6.29
N ARG A 486 -13.78 -19.47 5.54
CA ARG A 486 -13.82 -20.83 6.11
C ARG A 486 -12.70 -21.07 7.13
N MET A 487 -11.49 -20.59 6.86
CA MET A 487 -10.36 -20.71 7.79
C MET A 487 -10.63 -19.93 9.09
N LEU A 488 -11.13 -18.69 8.99
CA LEU A 488 -11.51 -17.87 10.14
C LEU A 488 -12.60 -18.54 10.97
N ALA A 489 -13.67 -19.02 10.32
CA ALA A 489 -14.77 -19.71 11.01
C ALA A 489 -14.29 -21.02 11.67
N ALA A 490 -13.42 -21.78 11.01
CA ALA A 490 -12.84 -23.00 11.57
C ALA A 490 -11.93 -22.69 12.78
N PHE A 491 -11.16 -21.61 12.72
CA PHE A 491 -10.33 -21.15 13.82
C PHE A 491 -11.20 -20.70 15.01
N GLU A 492 -12.23 -19.89 14.77
CA GLU A 492 -13.16 -19.42 15.80
C GLU A 492 -13.86 -20.58 16.50
N ARG A 493 -14.33 -21.61 15.77
CA ARG A 493 -14.93 -22.80 16.39
C ARG A 493 -13.97 -23.55 17.33
N ARG A 494 -12.65 -23.43 17.12
CA ARG A 494 -11.62 -24.13 17.91
C ARG A 494 -11.15 -23.34 19.11
N THR A 495 -11.15 -22.01 19.02
CA THR A 495 -10.52 -21.13 20.01
C THR A 495 -11.50 -20.18 20.69
N GLY A 496 -12.70 -20.01 20.13
CA GLY A 496 -13.65 -18.98 20.52
C GLY A 496 -13.19 -17.55 20.17
N VAL A 497 -12.19 -17.40 19.28
CA VAL A 497 -11.62 -16.11 18.88
C VAL A 497 -11.90 -15.85 17.38
N PRO A 498 -12.61 -14.78 17.01
CA PRO A 498 -13.03 -14.50 15.62
C PRO A 498 -11.93 -13.87 14.76
N VAL A 499 -10.72 -13.73 15.29
CA VAL A 499 -9.61 -12.97 14.70
C VAL A 499 -8.41 -13.89 14.47
N VAL A 500 -7.71 -13.70 13.36
CA VAL A 500 -6.39 -14.30 13.08
C VAL A 500 -5.39 -13.19 12.80
N VAL A 501 -4.14 -13.33 13.22
CA VAL A 501 -3.08 -12.40 12.83
C VAL A 501 -2.83 -12.52 11.34
N ASN A 502 -2.72 -11.41 10.63
CA ASN A 502 -2.25 -11.34 9.25
C ASN A 502 -1.09 -10.34 9.15
N THR A 503 0.01 -10.79 8.56
CA THR A 503 1.13 -9.93 8.17
C THR A 503 1.72 -10.38 6.84
N SER A 504 2.50 -9.54 6.17
CA SER A 504 3.09 -9.88 4.86
C SER A 504 3.96 -11.13 4.93
N PHE A 505 3.85 -12.00 3.93
CA PHE A 505 4.71 -13.17 3.81
C PHE A 505 6.02 -12.79 3.13
N ASN A 506 7.01 -12.45 3.95
CA ASN A 506 8.38 -12.10 3.56
C ASN A 506 9.32 -12.10 4.77
N THR A 507 10.63 -12.03 4.48
CA THR A 507 11.69 -11.78 5.44
C THR A 507 12.22 -10.33 5.35
N ALA A 508 13.12 -9.95 6.26
CA ALA A 508 13.66 -8.59 6.35
C ALA A 508 14.23 -8.11 5.00
N GLY A 509 13.86 -6.90 4.58
CA GLY A 509 14.40 -6.27 3.37
C GLY A 509 13.96 -6.91 2.04
N ARG A 510 13.14 -7.96 2.06
CA ARG A 510 12.61 -8.62 0.87
C ARG A 510 11.17 -8.19 0.60
N PRO A 511 10.75 -8.07 -0.67
CA PRO A 511 9.34 -7.87 -1.00
C PRO A 511 8.52 -9.12 -0.65
N MET A 512 7.20 -8.98 -0.61
CA MET A 512 6.26 -10.10 -0.42
C MET A 512 6.55 -11.23 -1.42
N VAL A 513 6.46 -12.49 -0.98
CA VAL A 513 6.59 -13.67 -1.87
C VAL A 513 5.54 -13.61 -2.97
N ASP A 514 5.89 -14.04 -4.18
CA ASP A 514 4.98 -13.94 -5.32
C ASP A 514 4.91 -15.23 -6.16
N SER A 515 6.03 -15.96 -6.28
CA SER A 515 6.07 -17.30 -6.87
C SER A 515 6.10 -18.42 -5.82
N PRO A 516 5.75 -19.68 -6.19
CA PRO A 516 5.87 -20.84 -5.31
C PRO A 516 7.31 -21.02 -4.82
N ARG A 517 8.28 -20.73 -5.68
CA ARG A 517 9.70 -20.72 -5.31
C ARG A 517 9.99 -19.71 -4.20
N ASP A 518 9.51 -18.48 -4.32
CA ASP A 518 9.69 -17.47 -3.27
C ASP A 518 9.07 -17.92 -1.94
N ALA A 519 7.89 -18.54 -1.99
CA ALA A 519 7.21 -19.06 -0.80
C ALA A 519 7.99 -20.20 -0.14
N LEU A 520 8.53 -21.14 -0.94
CA LEU A 520 9.38 -22.23 -0.47
C LEU A 520 10.71 -21.74 0.08
N GLU A 521 11.36 -20.77 -0.56
CA GLU A 521 12.61 -20.16 -0.06
C GLU A 521 12.37 -19.44 1.26
N CYS A 522 11.30 -18.63 1.36
CA CYS A 522 10.92 -17.97 2.60
C CYS A 522 10.59 -18.98 3.70
N PHE A 523 9.80 -20.00 3.40
CA PHE A 523 9.47 -21.10 4.31
C PHE A 523 10.74 -21.81 4.79
N GLY A 524 11.65 -22.20 3.90
CA GLY A 524 12.89 -22.90 4.25
C GLY A 524 13.83 -22.07 5.14
N SER A 525 13.88 -20.75 4.92
CA SER A 525 14.80 -19.82 5.59
C SER A 525 14.32 -19.24 6.93
N ALA A 526 13.05 -19.43 7.30
CA ALA A 526 12.43 -18.81 8.48
C ALA A 526 11.69 -19.84 9.36
N PRO A 527 11.47 -19.57 10.66
CA PRO A 527 10.78 -20.49 11.57
C PRO A 527 9.25 -20.48 11.34
N ILE A 528 8.83 -20.96 10.18
CA ILE A 528 7.43 -21.14 9.78
C ILE A 528 7.10 -22.63 9.92
N ASP A 529 6.04 -22.95 10.66
CA ASP A 529 5.68 -24.33 11.02
C ASP A 529 4.96 -25.06 9.87
N LEU A 530 4.09 -24.36 9.15
CA LEU A 530 3.26 -24.89 8.07
C LEU A 530 3.25 -23.90 6.89
N LEU A 531 3.38 -24.40 5.66
CA LEU A 531 3.09 -23.64 4.45
C LEU A 531 1.86 -24.24 3.77
N ALA A 532 0.80 -23.45 3.66
CA ALA A 532 -0.35 -23.72 2.80
C ALA A 532 -0.07 -23.12 1.42
N LEU A 533 0.27 -23.97 0.45
CA LEU A 533 0.57 -23.61 -0.93
C LEU A 533 -0.57 -24.10 -1.83
N GLY A 534 -1.56 -23.23 -2.10
CA GLY A 534 -2.80 -23.65 -2.75
C GLY A 534 -3.51 -24.73 -1.92
N PRO A 535 -3.89 -25.87 -2.51
CA PRO A 535 -4.52 -26.96 -1.77
C PRO A 535 -3.52 -27.84 -0.99
N TYR A 536 -2.21 -27.56 -1.06
CA TYR A 536 -1.17 -28.41 -0.47
C TYR A 536 -0.70 -27.87 0.89
N ALA A 537 -0.37 -28.79 1.79
CA ALA A 537 0.22 -28.51 3.09
C ALA A 537 1.66 -29.04 3.11
N VAL A 538 2.61 -28.16 3.45
CA VAL A 538 4.02 -28.50 3.68
C VAL A 538 4.34 -28.24 5.13
N ARG A 539 4.70 -29.29 5.88
CA ARG A 539 4.99 -29.21 7.32
C ARG A 539 6.50 -29.19 7.55
N ARG A 540 6.96 -28.35 8.47
CA ARG A 540 8.35 -28.44 8.93
C ARG A 540 8.53 -29.74 9.72
N PRO A 541 9.58 -30.54 9.44
CA PRO A 541 9.92 -31.69 10.26
C PRO A 541 10.15 -31.24 11.71
N THR A 542 9.52 -31.93 12.65
CA THR A 542 9.70 -31.73 14.10
C THR A 542 11.02 -32.29 14.60
#